data_AF-A0A7V5PYW6-F1
#
_entry.id   AF-A0A7V5PYW6-F1
#
_cell.length_a   1.000
_cell.length_b   1.000
_cell.length_c   1.000
_cell.angle_alpha   90.00
_cell.angle_beta   90.00
_cell.angle_gamma   90.00
#
_symmetry.space_group_name_H-M   'P 1'
#
loop_
_entity.id
_entity.type
_entity.pdbx_description
1 polymer ?
#
loop_
_entity_poly.entity_id
_entity_poly.type
_entity_poly.pdbx_seq_one_letter_code
_entity_poly.pdbx_strand_id
1 'polypeptide(L)'
;METQRALPDPPSPLCLWVSQPCDQVKVPPMLNLDRRPSSMFLLGLVWSIALSAAPGSAAETQTHQMSFQGTTRTYLLYRPDEVPADRKLPVVLAFHGGGGTARQMLRYSRLNRLADRYHFVAVYPEALQRHWNDGRYSLKFVDHDRRIDDVAWIRALLTELKGEAVDPDRIYA
;
A
#
# COMPACT_ATOMS: atom_id res chain seq x y z
N MET A 1 22.01 49.59 5.84
CA MET A 1 21.22 49.28 7.04
C MET A 1 20.63 47.90 6.82
N GLU A 2 20.95 46.96 7.71
CA GLU A 2 20.57 45.55 7.76
C GLU A 2 20.93 44.61 6.59
N THR A 3 22.03 43.86 6.77
CA THR A 3 22.30 42.60 6.07
C THR A 3 21.76 41.43 6.93
N GLN A 4 20.78 40.70 6.41
CA GLN A 4 20.27 39.45 6.98
C GLN A 4 21.41 38.43 7.12
N ARG A 5 21.80 38.11 8.36
CA ARG A 5 22.65 36.95 8.66
C ARG A 5 21.77 35.71 8.73
N ALA A 6 22.04 34.74 7.85
CA ALA A 6 21.48 33.40 7.94
C ALA A 6 21.90 32.74 9.27
N LEU A 7 20.93 32.12 9.95
CA LEU A 7 21.18 31.28 11.13
C LEU A 7 21.82 29.96 10.67
N PRO A 8 22.79 29.41 11.44
CA PRO A 8 23.42 28.13 11.09
C PRO A 8 22.44 26.96 11.29
N ASP A 9 22.55 25.96 10.42
CA ASP A 9 21.79 24.71 10.49
C ASP A 9 22.10 23.91 11.77
N PRO A 10 21.13 23.18 12.33
CA PRO A 10 21.34 22.31 13.48
C PRO A 10 22.18 21.07 13.10
N PRO A 11 23.07 20.59 14.00
CA PRO A 11 23.87 19.40 13.73
C PRO A 11 23.01 18.12 13.69
N SER A 12 23.39 17.20 12.80
CA SER A 12 22.78 15.88 12.60
C SER A 12 22.92 14.95 13.83
N PRO A 13 21.96 14.04 14.08
CA PRO A 13 21.81 13.32 15.35
C PRO A 13 22.69 12.05 15.48
N LEU A 14 23.90 12.07 14.92
CA LEU A 14 24.81 10.92 14.96
C LEU A 14 26.15 11.30 15.59
N CYS A 15 26.12 11.67 16.87
CA CYS A 15 27.31 11.76 17.73
C CYS A 15 26.88 11.85 19.21
N LEU A 16 26.27 10.79 19.71
CA LEU A 16 26.19 10.54 21.15
C LEU A 16 26.65 9.09 21.35
N TRP A 17 27.57 8.90 22.29
CA TRP A 17 28.27 7.64 22.63
C TRP A 17 29.53 7.34 21.82
N VAL A 18 30.62 8.04 22.14
CA VAL A 18 31.94 7.49 22.53
C VAL A 18 32.85 8.69 22.85
N SER A 19 33.27 8.78 24.11
CA SER A 19 34.09 9.87 24.64
C SER A 19 35.57 9.48 24.67
N GLN A 20 36.26 9.49 23.52
CA GLN A 20 37.73 9.51 23.47
C GLN A 20 38.26 10.31 22.25
N PRO A 21 39.22 11.25 22.44
CA PRO A 21 39.80 12.07 21.37
C PRO A 21 40.85 11.32 20.52
N CYS A 22 40.93 11.66 19.23
CA CYS A 22 41.70 11.00 18.16
C CYS A 22 43.24 11.10 18.21
N ASP A 23 43.86 11.68 19.23
CA ASP A 23 45.28 12.10 19.17
C ASP A 23 46.27 11.21 19.94
N GLN A 24 45.97 9.93 20.20
CA GLN A 24 46.85 9.06 21.01
C GLN A 24 47.18 7.71 20.36
N VAL A 25 47.32 7.65 19.04
CA VAL A 25 47.85 6.45 18.38
C VAL A 25 49.35 6.61 18.12
N LYS A 26 50.15 6.05 19.02
CA LYS A 26 51.61 5.95 18.94
C LYS A 26 51.98 4.84 17.96
N VAL A 27 52.61 5.19 16.83
CA VAL A 27 53.07 4.22 15.82
C VAL A 27 54.44 3.66 16.23
N PRO A 28 54.61 2.35 16.51
CA PRO A 28 55.92 1.77 16.74
C PRO A 28 56.67 1.54 15.40
N PRO A 29 58.02 1.60 15.41
CA PRO A 29 58.82 1.48 14.20
C PRO A 29 58.86 0.06 13.64
N MET A 30 59.00 -0.01 12.32
CA MET A 30 59.19 -1.22 11.54
C MET A 30 60.46 -1.97 11.96
N LEU A 31 60.30 -3.23 12.37
CA LEU A 31 61.37 -4.20 12.47
C LEU A 31 61.13 -5.31 11.46
N ASN A 32 61.98 -5.32 10.43
CA ASN A 32 62.20 -6.44 9.53
C ASN A 32 63.02 -7.51 10.28
N LEU A 33 62.65 -8.79 10.19
CA LEU A 33 63.58 -9.89 9.91
C LEU A 33 62.85 -11.22 9.64
N ASP A 34 63.04 -11.71 8.43
CA ASP A 34 63.28 -13.10 8.01
C ASP A 34 62.99 -14.27 8.98
N ARG A 35 62.14 -15.21 8.54
CA ARG A 35 62.48 -16.62 8.18
C ARG A 35 61.21 -17.47 7.98
N ARG A 36 61.19 -18.23 6.88
CA ARG A 36 60.18 -19.25 6.48
C ARG A 36 60.24 -20.49 7.42
N PRO A 37 59.47 -21.59 7.20
CA PRO A 37 58.15 -21.80 6.58
C PRO A 37 57.20 -22.61 7.52
N SER A 38 55.92 -22.76 7.17
CA SER A 38 55.20 -24.05 7.07
C SER A 38 53.68 -23.88 7.13
N SER A 39 53.03 -24.47 6.13
CA SER A 39 51.62 -24.77 5.99
C SER A 39 50.78 -24.81 7.28
N MET A 40 49.67 -24.08 7.26
CA MET A 40 48.40 -24.59 7.77
C MET A 40 47.25 -23.86 7.08
N PHE A 41 46.62 -24.56 6.13
CA PHE A 41 45.33 -24.19 5.55
C PHE A 41 44.28 -24.20 6.66
N LEU A 42 43.71 -23.04 6.97
CA LEU A 42 42.39 -22.94 7.58
C LEU A 42 41.58 -21.93 6.76
N LEU A 43 40.84 -22.45 5.79
CA LEU A 43 39.76 -21.77 5.10
C LEU A 43 38.69 -21.37 6.12
N GLY A 44 38.80 -20.17 6.67
CA GLY A 44 37.74 -19.53 7.43
C GLY A 44 36.62 -19.13 6.48
N LEU A 45 35.70 -20.05 6.21
CA LEU A 45 34.49 -19.77 5.43
C LEU A 45 33.49 -19.06 6.36
N VAL A 46 33.58 -17.74 6.46
CA VAL A 46 32.52 -16.92 7.04
C VAL A 46 31.36 -16.91 6.04
N TRP A 47 30.40 -17.81 6.22
CA TRP A 47 29.13 -17.78 5.51
C TRP A 47 28.33 -16.58 6.00
N SER A 48 28.45 -15.46 5.31
CA SER A 48 27.57 -14.32 5.49
C SER A 48 26.15 -14.72 5.07
N ILE A 49 25.30 -15.06 6.03
CA ILE A 49 23.85 -15.15 5.79
C ILE A 49 23.36 -13.72 5.62
N ALA A 50 23.29 -13.25 4.37
CA ALA A 50 22.50 -12.08 4.04
C ALA A 50 21.02 -12.46 4.20
N LEU A 51 20.41 -12.04 5.31
CA LEU A 51 18.97 -12.13 5.50
C LEU A 51 18.31 -11.15 4.52
N SER A 52 18.04 -11.61 3.30
CA SER A 52 17.17 -10.88 2.37
C SER A 52 15.76 -10.83 2.97
N ALA A 53 15.48 -9.79 3.75
CA ALA A 53 14.11 -9.37 3.99
C ALA A 53 13.53 -8.93 2.65
N ALA A 54 12.83 -9.84 1.95
CA ALA A 54 12.05 -9.45 0.80
C ALA A 54 11.05 -8.37 1.28
N PRO A 55 10.98 -7.20 0.64
CA PRO A 55 9.90 -6.28 0.93
C PRO A 55 8.59 -7.03 0.68
N GLY A 56 7.74 -7.13 1.70
CA GLY A 56 6.38 -7.61 1.50
C GLY A 56 5.76 -6.74 0.42
N SER A 57 5.40 -7.34 -0.72
CA SER A 57 4.61 -6.66 -1.74
C SER A 57 3.34 -6.20 -1.05
N ALA A 58 3.16 -4.88 -0.96
CA ALA A 58 1.87 -4.35 -0.57
C ALA A 58 0.95 -4.59 -1.75
N ALA A 59 -0.13 -5.35 -1.54
CA ALA A 59 -1.11 -5.59 -2.58
C ALA A 59 -1.50 -4.28 -3.28
N GLU A 60 -1.62 -4.31 -4.60
CA GLU A 60 -2.00 -3.13 -5.35
C GLU A 60 -3.52 -3.05 -5.49
N THR A 61 -4.07 -1.84 -5.42
CA THR A 61 -5.47 -1.63 -5.77
C THR A 61 -5.62 -1.57 -7.29
N GLN A 62 -6.40 -2.48 -7.84
CA GLN A 62 -6.65 -2.57 -9.27
C GLN A 62 -7.87 -1.73 -9.66
N THR A 63 -7.82 -1.15 -10.87
CA THR A 63 -8.98 -0.47 -11.48
C THR A 63 -9.62 -1.40 -12.47
N HIS A 64 -10.92 -1.65 -12.31
CA HIS A 64 -11.70 -2.50 -13.19
C HIS A 64 -12.78 -1.69 -13.90
N GLN A 65 -13.13 -2.14 -15.10
CA GLN A 65 -14.20 -1.58 -15.89
C GLN A 65 -15.15 -2.68 -16.35
N MET A 66 -16.44 -2.36 -16.39
CA MET A 66 -17.48 -3.27 -16.83
C MET A 66 -18.52 -2.50 -17.64
N SER A 67 -19.01 -3.09 -18.73
CA SER A 67 -20.17 -2.55 -19.45
C SER A 67 -21.45 -2.92 -18.71
N PHE A 68 -22.28 -1.93 -18.41
CA PHE A 68 -23.58 -2.12 -17.75
C PHE A 68 -24.61 -1.16 -18.34
N GLN A 69 -25.71 -1.70 -18.89
CA GLN A 69 -26.79 -0.93 -19.53
C GLN A 69 -26.27 0.09 -20.58
N GLY A 70 -25.31 -0.33 -21.40
CA GLY A 70 -24.73 0.53 -22.45
C GLY A 70 -23.77 1.61 -21.94
N THR A 71 -23.43 1.60 -20.64
CA THR A 71 -22.48 2.53 -20.03
C THR A 71 -21.29 1.78 -19.46
N THR A 72 -20.08 2.29 -19.66
CA THR A 72 -18.90 1.77 -18.95
C THR A 72 -18.91 2.26 -17.51
N ARG A 73 -18.99 1.32 -16.57
CA ARG A 73 -18.89 1.57 -15.12
C ARG A 73 -17.50 1.16 -14.64
N THR A 74 -17.04 1.79 -13.56
CA THR A 74 -15.70 1.55 -13.00
C THR A 74 -15.81 1.25 -11.50
N TYR A 75 -14.89 0.43 -11.01
CA TYR A 75 -14.70 0.21 -9.58
C TYR A 75 -13.22 -0.02 -9.30
N LEU A 76 -12.82 0.22 -8.05
CA LEU A 76 -11.50 -0.17 -7.55
C LEU A 76 -11.64 -1.43 -6.72
N LEU A 77 -10.71 -2.36 -6.86
CA LEU A 77 -10.68 -3.61 -6.12
C LEU A 77 -9.35 -3.76 -5.42
N TYR A 78 -9.41 -4.14 -4.15
CA TYR A 78 -8.25 -4.48 -3.35
C TYR A 78 -8.41 -5.87 -2.76
N ARG A 79 -7.48 -6.76 -3.09
CA ARG A 79 -7.35 -8.10 -2.52
C ARG A 79 -5.98 -8.21 -1.85
N PRO A 80 -5.90 -8.59 -0.56
CA PRO A 80 -4.61 -8.81 0.11
C PRO A 80 -3.76 -9.91 -0.54
N ASP A 81 -2.44 -9.69 -0.67
CA ASP A 81 -1.48 -10.61 -1.32
C ASP A 81 -1.21 -11.87 -0.48
N GLU A 82 -1.35 -11.78 0.85
CA GLU A 82 -1.05 -12.87 1.79
C GLU A 82 -2.13 -13.97 1.81
N VAL A 83 -3.10 -13.94 0.91
CA VAL A 83 -4.20 -14.89 0.84
C VAL A 83 -4.11 -15.74 -0.43
N PRO A 84 -4.15 -17.08 -0.32
CA PRO A 84 -4.25 -17.97 -1.48
C PRO A 84 -5.37 -17.56 -2.45
N ALA A 85 -5.09 -17.63 -3.74
CA ALA A 85 -6.02 -17.21 -4.79
C ALA A 85 -7.31 -18.04 -4.84
N ASP A 86 -7.31 -19.26 -4.29
CA ASP A 86 -8.47 -20.16 -4.21
C ASP A 86 -9.32 -19.94 -2.95
N ARG A 87 -8.80 -19.21 -1.96
CA ARG A 87 -9.54 -18.92 -0.73
C ARG A 87 -10.60 -17.85 -0.98
N LYS A 88 -11.85 -18.20 -0.69
CA LYS A 88 -13.01 -17.29 -0.71
C LYS A 88 -12.94 -16.30 0.45
N LEU A 89 -12.86 -15.02 0.11
CA LEU A 89 -12.80 -13.90 1.06
C LEU A 89 -14.14 -13.14 1.16
N PRO A 90 -14.54 -12.64 2.35
CA PRO A 90 -15.63 -11.67 2.45
C PRO A 90 -15.43 -10.47 1.55
N VAL A 91 -16.53 -9.83 1.15
CA VAL A 91 -16.51 -8.58 0.38
C VAL A 91 -17.04 -7.44 1.25
N VAL A 92 -16.31 -6.32 1.25
CA VAL A 92 -16.77 -5.05 1.83
C VAL A 92 -16.86 -4.02 0.71
N LEU A 93 -18.08 -3.59 0.39
CA LEU A 93 -18.35 -2.48 -0.52
C LEU A 93 -18.20 -1.15 0.23
N ALA A 94 -17.49 -0.20 -0.36
CA ALA A 94 -17.25 1.11 0.23
C ALA A 94 -17.68 2.22 -0.73
N PHE A 95 -18.84 2.80 -0.44
CA PHE A 95 -19.47 3.83 -1.26
C PHE A 95 -18.97 5.23 -0.87
N HIS A 96 -18.57 6.02 -1.86
CA HIS A 96 -18.26 7.43 -1.63
C HIS A 96 -19.55 8.25 -1.45
N GLY A 97 -19.47 9.37 -0.73
CA GLY A 97 -20.56 10.34 -0.62
C GLY A 97 -20.83 11.11 -1.92
N GLY A 98 -21.92 11.88 -1.98
CA GLY A 98 -22.27 12.70 -3.14
C GLY A 98 -21.16 13.70 -3.51
N GLY A 99 -20.83 13.78 -4.79
CA GLY A 99 -19.69 14.55 -5.29
C GLY A 99 -18.32 13.93 -4.98
N GLY A 100 -18.28 12.73 -4.40
CA GLY A 100 -17.06 11.98 -4.11
C GLY A 100 -16.50 11.24 -5.34
N THR A 101 -15.51 10.38 -5.13
CA THR A 101 -15.06 9.37 -6.10
C THR A 101 -14.62 8.10 -5.38
N ALA A 102 -14.56 6.96 -6.07
CA ALA A 102 -14.05 5.70 -5.54
C ALA A 102 -12.63 5.85 -4.98
N ARG A 103 -11.77 6.61 -5.69
CA ARG A 103 -10.40 6.87 -5.25
C ARG A 103 -10.33 7.75 -4.00
N GLN A 104 -11.26 8.70 -3.84
CA GLN A 104 -11.38 9.46 -2.59
C GLN A 104 -11.81 8.55 -1.44
N MET A 105 -12.78 7.66 -1.66
CA MET A 105 -13.24 6.72 -0.64
C MET A 105 -12.14 5.74 -0.21
N LEU A 106 -11.39 5.18 -1.15
CA LEU A 106 -10.22 4.35 -0.87
C LEU A 106 -9.24 5.02 0.09
N ARG A 107 -8.87 6.27 -0.20
CA ARG A 107 -7.92 7.02 0.64
C ARG A 107 -8.50 7.37 2.00
N TYR A 108 -9.78 7.76 2.04
CA TYR A 108 -10.45 8.22 3.25
C TYR A 108 -10.71 7.07 4.23
N SER A 109 -11.22 5.94 3.73
CA SER A 109 -11.64 4.81 4.57
C SER A 109 -10.48 4.04 5.19
N ARG A 110 -9.32 4.03 4.50
CA ARG A 110 -8.16 3.19 4.84
C ARG A 110 -8.49 1.70 4.94
N LEU A 111 -9.57 1.25 4.28
CA LEU A 111 -10.06 -0.13 4.36
C LEU A 111 -9.03 -1.14 3.85
N ASN A 112 -8.15 -0.79 2.92
CA ASN A 112 -7.07 -1.68 2.47
C ASN A 112 -6.20 -2.19 3.63
N ARG A 113 -5.85 -1.33 4.59
CA ARG A 113 -5.06 -1.75 5.77
C ARG A 113 -5.82 -2.72 6.68
N LEU A 114 -7.15 -2.59 6.72
CA LEU A 114 -8.01 -3.51 7.47
C LEU A 114 -8.24 -4.80 6.69
N ALA A 115 -8.32 -4.73 5.36
CA ALA A 115 -8.39 -5.87 4.46
C ALA A 115 -7.17 -6.78 4.63
N ASP A 116 -5.97 -6.20 4.70
CA ASP A 116 -4.74 -6.96 5.02
C ASP A 116 -4.86 -7.70 6.35
N ARG A 117 -5.29 -6.99 7.39
CA ARG A 117 -5.34 -7.51 8.77
C ARG A 117 -6.43 -8.57 8.98
N TYR A 118 -7.59 -8.39 8.35
CA TYR A 118 -8.79 -9.19 8.62
C TYR A 118 -9.21 -10.06 7.43
N HIS A 119 -8.41 -10.06 6.36
CA HIS A 119 -8.58 -10.89 5.17
C HIS A 119 -9.97 -10.77 4.54
N PHE A 120 -10.25 -9.59 3.97
CA PHE A 120 -11.44 -9.37 3.13
C PHE A 120 -11.06 -8.62 1.84
N VAL A 121 -11.90 -8.70 0.81
CA VAL A 121 -11.77 -7.91 -0.41
C VAL A 121 -12.49 -6.58 -0.20
N ALA A 122 -11.77 -5.48 -0.40
CA ALA A 122 -12.37 -4.14 -0.38
C ALA A 122 -12.69 -3.71 -1.81
N VAL A 123 -13.93 -3.29 -2.02
CA VAL A 123 -14.43 -2.89 -3.35
C VAL A 123 -14.98 -1.47 -3.24
N TYR A 124 -14.54 -0.59 -4.14
CA TYR A 124 -14.92 0.81 -4.18
C TYR A 124 -15.62 1.12 -5.51
N PRO A 125 -16.96 1.00 -5.58
CA PRO A 125 -17.71 1.32 -6.78
C PRO A 125 -17.68 2.83 -7.09
N GLU A 126 -17.60 3.20 -8.36
CA GLU A 126 -17.73 4.59 -8.82
C GLU A 126 -19.17 4.88 -9.27
N ALA A 127 -19.74 5.97 -8.75
CA ALA A 127 -21.04 6.46 -9.17
C ALA A 127 -20.94 7.22 -10.49
N LEU A 128 -21.96 7.14 -11.35
CA LEU A 128 -22.02 8.00 -12.52
C LEU A 128 -22.14 9.46 -12.08
N GLN A 129 -21.36 10.32 -12.73
CA GLN A 129 -21.30 11.75 -12.41
C GLN A 129 -21.08 12.06 -10.91
N ARG A 130 -20.52 11.12 -10.15
CA ARG A 130 -20.23 11.26 -8.71
C ARG A 130 -21.48 11.31 -7.82
N HIS A 131 -22.62 10.83 -8.31
CA HIS A 131 -23.88 10.78 -7.56
C HIS A 131 -24.56 9.41 -7.70
N TRP A 132 -25.01 8.88 -6.56
CA TRP A 132 -25.83 7.67 -6.52
C TRP A 132 -27.29 8.02 -6.77
N ASN A 133 -28.00 7.19 -7.54
CA ASN A 133 -29.45 7.21 -7.61
C ASN A 133 -30.04 6.59 -6.33
N ASP A 134 -29.89 7.30 -5.21
CA ASP A 134 -30.26 6.86 -3.87
C ASP A 134 -31.57 7.49 -3.36
N GLY A 135 -32.32 8.15 -4.24
CA GLY A 135 -33.61 8.76 -3.96
C GLY A 135 -33.54 10.17 -3.34
N ARG A 136 -32.35 10.71 -3.10
CA ARG A 136 -32.20 12.10 -2.61
C ARG A 136 -32.36 13.11 -3.73
N TYR A 137 -33.50 13.78 -3.79
CA TYR A 137 -33.75 14.84 -4.77
C TYR A 137 -32.81 16.04 -4.55
N SER A 138 -32.10 16.48 -5.59
CA SER A 138 -31.36 17.74 -5.57
C SER A 138 -31.54 18.50 -6.88
N LEU A 139 -31.84 19.79 -6.79
CA LEU A 139 -31.95 20.69 -7.94
C LEU A 139 -30.59 20.99 -8.61
N LYS A 140 -29.47 20.69 -7.94
CA LYS A 140 -28.11 20.94 -8.43
C LYS A 140 -27.51 19.74 -9.18
N PHE A 141 -27.99 18.54 -8.92
CA PHE A 141 -27.54 17.28 -9.52
C PHE A 141 -28.76 16.66 -10.22
N VAL A 142 -29.11 17.27 -11.36
CA VAL A 142 -30.33 17.00 -12.14
C VAL A 142 -30.31 15.62 -12.82
N ASP A 143 -29.21 14.89 -12.76
CA ASP A 143 -29.09 13.54 -13.34
C ASP A 143 -29.42 12.42 -12.36
N HIS A 144 -30.50 12.59 -11.59
CA HIS A 144 -31.32 11.44 -11.20
C HIS A 144 -32.13 10.98 -12.42
N ASP A 145 -31.40 10.65 -13.48
CA ASP A 145 -32.00 9.98 -14.63
C ASP A 145 -32.57 8.67 -14.08
N ARG A 146 -33.89 8.54 -14.11
CA ARG A 146 -34.60 7.33 -13.65
C ARG A 146 -34.15 6.06 -14.37
N ARG A 147 -33.36 6.20 -15.43
CA ARG A 147 -32.73 5.09 -16.16
C ARG A 147 -31.44 4.57 -15.49
N ILE A 148 -30.79 5.33 -14.61
CA ILE A 148 -29.59 4.88 -13.89
C ILE A 148 -30.02 3.98 -12.72
N ASP A 149 -29.89 2.67 -12.88
CA ASP A 149 -30.17 1.71 -11.81
C ASP A 149 -28.88 1.31 -11.08
N ASP A 150 -28.49 2.10 -10.07
CA ASP A 150 -27.29 1.82 -9.29
C ASP A 150 -27.41 0.54 -8.45
N VAL A 151 -28.64 0.17 -8.05
CA VAL A 151 -28.84 -1.09 -7.30
C VAL A 151 -28.58 -2.27 -8.22
N ALA A 152 -29.12 -2.26 -9.44
CA ALA A 152 -28.83 -3.30 -10.42
C ALA A 152 -27.36 -3.30 -10.85
N TRP A 153 -26.72 -2.13 -10.95
CA TRP A 153 -25.28 -2.03 -11.18
C TRP A 153 -24.48 -2.77 -10.08
N ILE A 154 -24.79 -2.53 -8.80
CA ILE A 154 -24.09 -3.20 -7.70
C ILE A 154 -24.37 -4.71 -7.68
N ARG A 155 -25.59 -5.16 -8.03
CA ARG A 155 -25.86 -6.60 -8.19
C ARG A 155 -25.06 -7.22 -9.33
N ALA A 156 -24.90 -6.51 -10.45
CA ALA A 156 -24.10 -6.96 -11.58
C ALA A 156 -22.62 -7.02 -11.22
N LEU A 157 -22.10 -6.01 -10.53
CA LEU A 157 -20.74 -6.00 -9.98
C LEU A 157 -20.51 -7.19 -9.04
N LEU A 158 -21.41 -7.47 -8.11
CA LEU A 158 -21.28 -8.64 -7.23
C LEU A 158 -21.33 -9.97 -7.99
N THR A 159 -21.98 -10.01 -9.15
CA THR A 159 -21.98 -11.20 -10.03
C THR A 159 -20.64 -11.37 -10.72
N GLU A 160 -20.05 -10.28 -11.24
CA GLU A 160 -18.68 -10.26 -11.81
C GLU A 160 -17.66 -10.77 -10.79
N LEU A 161 -17.75 -10.29 -9.54
CA LEU A 161 -16.83 -10.66 -8.47
C LEU A 161 -16.89 -12.15 -8.10
N LYS A 162 -17.94 -12.91 -8.45
CA LYS A 162 -17.97 -14.36 -8.19
C LYS A 162 -16.93 -15.13 -9.00
N GLY A 163 -16.39 -14.55 -10.07
CA GLY A 163 -15.24 -15.08 -10.81
C GLY A 163 -13.92 -14.91 -10.06
N GLU A 164 -13.87 -13.96 -9.14
CA GLU A 164 -12.79 -13.80 -8.16
C GLU A 164 -13.09 -14.72 -6.97
N ALA A 165 -12.07 -15.23 -6.25
CA ALA A 165 -12.30 -16.06 -5.07
C ALA A 165 -12.85 -15.24 -3.89
N VAL A 166 -14.14 -14.90 -3.97
CA VAL A 166 -14.92 -14.19 -2.96
C VAL A 166 -15.96 -15.13 -2.35
N ASP A 167 -16.38 -14.81 -1.13
CA ASP A 167 -17.40 -15.51 -0.39
C ASP A 167 -18.77 -14.85 -0.63
N PRO A 168 -19.69 -15.52 -1.37
CA PRO A 168 -20.99 -14.92 -1.70
C PRO A 168 -21.91 -14.78 -0.50
N ASP A 169 -21.65 -15.47 0.61
CA ASP A 169 -22.49 -15.44 1.81
C ASP A 169 -22.02 -14.38 2.82
N ARG A 170 -20.90 -13.70 2.55
CA ARG A 170 -20.29 -12.67 3.42
C ARG A 170 -20.01 -11.38 2.65
N ILE A 171 -21.09 -10.65 2.35
CA ILE A 171 -21.05 -9.36 1.63
C ILE A 171 -21.58 -8.26 2.56
N TYR A 172 -20.80 -7.18 2.72
CA TYR A 172 -21.09 -6.05 3.59
C TYR A 172 -20.99 -4.72 2.82
N ALA A 173 -21.69 -3.69 3.30
CA ALA A 173 -21.73 -2.34 2.74
C ALA A 173 -21.93 -1.29 3.83
#